data_AF-A0A382WBV7-F1
#
_entry.id   AF-A0A382WBV7-F1
#
_cell.length_a   1.000
_cell.length_b   1.000
_cell.length_c   1.000
_cell.angle_alpha   90.00
_cell.angle_beta   90.00
_cell.angle_gamma   90.00
#
_symmetry.space_group_name_H-M   'P 1'
#
loop_
_entity.id
_entity.type
_entity.pdbx_description
1 polymer ?
#
loop_
_entity_poly.entity_id
_entity_poly.type
_entity_poly.pdbx_seq_one_letter_code
_entity_poly.pdbx_strand_id
1 'polypeptide(L)' 'MSLFKENPKSIFDNIKELLKLAIADRYHTFHTPVFSNKNQNNSIDSRIVVLRKFNESSLKLNFILMLGLPK' A
#
# COMPACT_ATOMS: atom_id res chain seq x y z
N MET A 1 -8.98 6.55 30.48
CA MET A 1 -8.74 6.59 29.02
C MET A 1 -7.32 7.08 28.82
N SER A 2 -6.39 6.26 28.32
CA SER A 2 -5.05 6.76 28.03
C SER A 2 -5.11 7.67 26.81
N LEU A 3 -4.72 8.93 26.97
CA LEU A 3 -4.34 9.76 25.83
C LEU A 3 -3.10 9.11 25.22
N PHE A 4 -3.27 8.29 24.18
CA PHE A 4 -2.15 7.92 23.34
C PHE A 4 -1.63 9.20 22.71
N LYS A 5 -0.46 9.65 23.17
CA LYS A 5 0.23 10.79 22.58
C LYS A 5 0.89 10.29 21.30
N GLU A 6 0.06 10.08 20.27
CA GLU A 6 0.52 9.66 18.96
C GLU A 6 1.53 10.68 18.43
N ASN A 7 2.59 10.17 17.81
CA ASN A 7 3.60 10.98 17.16
C ASN A 7 3.45 10.82 15.64
N PRO A 8 2.76 11.76 14.95
CA PRO A 8 2.50 11.66 13.52
C PRO A 8 3.78 11.51 12.69
N LYS A 9 4.88 12.14 13.10
CA LYS A 9 6.17 12.03 12.42
C LYS A 9 6.70 10.60 12.50
N SER A 10 6.68 10.00 13.68
CA SER A 10 7.11 8.61 13.87
C SER A 10 6.23 7.63 13.11
N ILE A 11 4.92 7.86 13.06
CA ILE A 11 3.98 7.04 12.30
C ILE A 11 4.28 7.14 10.80
N PHE A 12 4.47 8.36 10.30
CA PHE A 12 4.79 8.60 8.90
C PHE A 12 6.13 7.95 8.50
N ASP A 13 7.17 8.12 9.31
CA ASP A 13 8.47 7.50 9.07
C ASP A 13 8.36 5.96 9.07
N ASN A 14 7.59 5.38 9.99
CA ASN A 14 7.36 3.94 10.03
C ASN A 14 6.62 3.43 8.79
N ILE A 15 5.59 4.15 8.31
CA ILE A 15 4.89 3.79 7.07
C ILE A 15 5.86 3.74 5.89
N LYS A 16 6.75 4.74 5.76
CA LYS A 16 7.76 4.76 4.68
C LYS A 16 8.70 3.57 4.75
N GLU A 17 9.18 3.21 5.95
CA GLU A 17 10.06 2.05 6.13
C GLU A 17 9.35 0.74 5.78
N LEU A 18 8.10 0.56 6.22
CA LEU A 18 7.30 -0.61 5.87
C LEU A 18 7.06 -0.72 4.36
N LEU A 19 6.87 0.41 3.66
CA LEU A 19 6.74 0.43 2.20
C LEU A 19 8.05 0.10 1.47
N LYS A 20 9.20 0.51 2.02
CA LYS A 20 10.52 0.12 1.48
C LYS A 20 10.77 -1.37 1.64
N LEU A 21 10.51 -1.92 2.83
CA LEU A 21 10.66 -3.35 3.13
C LEU A 21 9.78 -4.20 2.21
N ALA A 22 8.53 -3.78 2.00
CA ALA A 22 7.57 -4.46 1.14
C ALA A 22 8.00 -4.62 -0.33
N ILE A 23 8.90 -3.76 -0.82
CA ILE A 23 9.42 -3.88 -2.19
C ILE A 23 10.52 -4.94 -2.28
N ALA A 24 11.32 -5.06 -1.22
CA ALA A 24 12.44 -6.00 -1.16
C ALA A 24 12.00 -7.42 -0.77
N ASP A 25 11.02 -7.53 0.14
CA ASP A 25 10.52 -8.80 0.66
C ASP A 25 9.15 -9.15 0.04
N ARG A 26 9.11 -10.27 -0.69
CA ARG A 26 7.89 -10.77 -1.35
C ARG A 26 6.86 -11.36 -0.39
N TYR A 27 7.29 -11.76 0.80
CA TYR A 27 6.42 -12.32 1.83
C TYR A 27 5.87 -11.26 2.79
N HIS A 28 6.35 -10.01 2.67
CA HIS A 28 5.85 -8.92 3.47
C HIS A 28 4.39 -8.62 3.13
N THR A 29 3.55 -8.36 4.14
CA THR A 29 2.10 -8.14 3.96
C THR A 29 1.78 -7.01 2.98
N PHE A 30 2.60 -5.96 2.95
CA PHE A 30 2.42 -4.85 2.01
C PHE A 30 3.05 -5.05 0.62
N HIS A 31 3.61 -6.23 0.35
CA HIS A 31 4.06 -6.58 -1.01
C HIS A 31 2.85 -6.74 -1.95
N THR A 32 1.74 -7.27 -1.43
CA THR A 32 0.50 -7.52 -2.17
C THR A 32 -0.71 -6.83 -1.54
N PRO A 33 -0.76 -5.48 -1.53
CA PRO A 33 -1.87 -4.76 -0.88
C PRO A 33 -3.17 -4.89 -1.69
N VAL A 34 -4.29 -4.61 -1.01
CA VAL A 34 -5.59 -4.43 -1.65
C VAL A 34 -5.71 -2.99 -2.15
N PHE A 35 -6.01 -2.82 -3.43
CA PHE A 35 -6.30 -1.54 -4.05
C PHE A 35 -7.80 -1.45 -4.32
N SER A 36 -8.46 -0.45 -3.72
CA SER A 36 -9.89 -0.19 -3.87
C SER A 36 -10.14 1.10 -4.63
N ASN A 37 -11.07 1.08 -5.58
CA ASN A 37 -11.51 2.26 -6.32
C ASN A 37 -13.04 2.27 -6.47
N LYS A 38 -13.59 3.46 -6.70
CA LYS A 38 -14.97 3.58 -7.17
C LYS A 38 -15.00 3.35 -8.67
N ASN A 39 -15.93 2.52 -9.12
CA ASN A 39 -16.20 2.35 -10.54
C ASN A 39 -17.15 3.46 -11.05
N GLN A 40 -17.48 3.40 -12.35
CA GLN A 40 -18.37 4.37 -12.99
C GLN A 40 -19.79 4.36 -12.41
N ASN A 41 -20.20 3.25 -11.79
CA ASN A 41 -21.50 3.08 -11.14
C ASN A 41 -21.46 3.48 -9.65
N ASN A 42 -20.39 4.14 -9.20
CA ASN A 42 -20.14 4.53 -7.81
C ASN A 42 -20.10 3.34 -6.82
N SER A 43 -19.97 2.10 -7.31
CA SER A 43 -19.73 0.93 -6.47
C SER A 43 -18.24 0.75 -6.23
N ILE A 44 -17.89 0.10 -5.11
CA ILE A 44 -16.50 -0.17 -4.74
C ILE A 44 -16.04 -1.43 -5.46
N ASP A 45 -14.97 -1.32 -6.23
CA ASP A 45 -14.21 -2.44 -6.77
C ASP A 45 -12.88 -2.56 -6.02
N SER A 46 -12.42 -3.77 -5.76
CA SER A 46 -11.22 -4.04 -4.95
C SER A 46 -10.47 -5.22 -5.52
N ARG A 47 -9.15 -5.06 -5.62
CA ARG A 47 -8.27 -6.10 -6.18
C ARG A 47 -6.92 -6.11 -5.50
N ILE A 48 -6.31 -7.29 -5.48
CA ILE A 48 -4.92 -7.43 -5.03
C ILE A 48 -3.99 -6.93 -6.13
N VAL A 49 -3.04 -6.07 -5.75
CA VAL A 49 -2.00 -5.56 -6.64
C VAL A 49 -0.63 -5.85 -6.04
N VAL A 50 0.43 -5.79 -6.83
CA VAL A 50 1.80 -5.97 -6.33
C VAL A 50 2.49 -4.60 -6.23
N LEU A 51 2.97 -4.23 -5.05
CA LEU A 51 3.80 -3.03 -4.86
C LEU A 51 5.20 -3.28 -5.43
N ARG A 52 5.59 -2.50 -6.44
CA ARG A 52 6.85 -2.70 -7.18
C ARG A 52 7.88 -1.61 -6.95
N LYS A 53 7.42 -0.39 -6.69
CA LYS A 53 8.31 0.75 -6.49
C LYS A 53 7.68 1.78 -5.57
N PHE A 54 8.47 2.31 -4.66
CA PHE A 54 8.14 3.43 -3.80
C PHE A 54 9.23 4.49 -3.98
N ASN A 55 8.84 5.66 -4.45
CA ASN A 55 9.73 6.81 -4.51
C ASN A 55 9.47 7.67 -3.27
N GLU A 56 10.39 7.65 -2.32
CA GLU A 56 10.24 8.32 -1.03
C GLU A 56 10.18 9.85 -1.16
N SER A 57 10.95 10.46 -2.06
CA SER A 57 11.00 11.92 -2.19
C SER A 57 9.72 12.51 -2.78
N SER A 58 9.05 11.76 -3.67
CA SER A 58 7.79 12.18 -4.30
C SER A 58 6.55 11.47 -3.75
N LEU A 59 6.72 10.58 -2.77
CA LEU A 59 5.67 9.75 -2.17
C LEU A 59 4.84 8.97 -3.21
N LYS A 60 5.47 8.51 -4.30
CA LYS A 60 4.80 7.78 -5.38
C LYS A 60 4.92 6.27 -5.19
N LEU A 61 3.79 5.58 -5.19
CA LEU A 61 3.68 4.12 -5.22
C LEU A 61 3.37 3.64 -6.63
N ASN A 62 4.07 2.63 -7.10
CA ASN A 62 3.83 2.00 -8.39
C ASN A 62 3.43 0.56 -8.17
N PHE A 63 2.31 0.19 -8.78
CA PHE A 63 1.72 -1.12 -8.68
C PHE A 63 1.71 -1.81 -10.04
N ILE A 64 1.88 -3.13 -10.04
CA ILE A 64 1.60 -3.98 -11.20
C ILE A 64 0.41 -4.86 -10.86
N LEU A 65 -0.51 -5.00 -11.82
CA LEU A 65 -1.62 -5.93 -11.67
C LEU A 65 -1.07 -7.35 -11.69
N MET A 66 -1.45 -8.18 -10.73
CA MET A 66 -1.08 -9.60 -10.78
C MET A 66 -1.81 -10.24 -11.96
N LEU A 67 -1.08 -10.57 -13.03
CA LEU A 67 -1.63 -11.29 -14.19
C LEU A 67 -1.90 -12.73 -13.75
N GLY A 68 -3.17 -13.10 -13.57
CA GLY A 68 -3.54 -14.49 -13.25
C GLY A 68 -4.93 -14.75 -12.64
N LEU A 69 -5.79 -13.75 -12.39
CA LEU A 69 -7.17 -13.98 -11.93
C LEU A 69 -8.17 -13.78 -13.09
N PRO A 70 -9.21 -14.63 -13.21
CA PRO A 70 -10.18 -14.58 -14.30
C PRO A 70 -10.95 -13.26 -14.28
N LYS A 71 -11.22 -12.75 -15.49
CA LYS A 71 -12.10 -11.61 -15.75
C LYS A 71 -13.53 -11.90 -15.35
#